data_AF-A0A917PRD2-F1
#
_entry.id   AF-A0A917PRD2-F1
#
_cell.length_a   1.000
_cell.length_b   1.000
_cell.length_c   1.000
_cell.angle_alpha   90.00
_cell.angle_beta   90.00
_cell.angle_gamma   90.00
#
_symmetry.space_group_name_H-M   'P 1'
#
loop_
_entity.id
_entity.type
_entity.pdbx_description
1 polymer ?
#
loop_
_entity_poly.entity_id
_entity_poly.type
_entity_poly.pdbx_seq_one_letter_code
_entity_poly.pdbx_strand_id
1 'polypeptide(L)' 'MTEQLISFEPILPETPRVLILGSMPSGVSLDKHEYYGNPRNHFWRIIYGLFSEDPNSQYEDKIAFIKVRVQKGG' A
#
# COMPACT_ATOMS: atom_id res chain seq x y z
N MET A 1 -10.26 -29.47 3.11
CA MET A 1 -10.66 -28.42 2.15
C MET A 1 -9.74 -27.25 2.41
N THR A 2 -8.96 -26.80 1.42
CA THR A 2 -8.12 -25.60 1.57
C THR A 2 -9.01 -24.38 1.36
N GLU A 3 -9.14 -23.53 2.37
CA GLU A 3 -9.79 -22.22 2.20
C GLU A 3 -8.99 -21.39 1.20
N GLN A 4 -9.68 -20.90 0.16
CA GLN A 4 -9.09 -19.93 -0.75
C GLN A 4 -9.11 -18.56 -0.09
N LEU A 5 -7.92 -17.98 0.13
CA LEU A 5 -7.80 -16.61 0.60
C LEU A 5 -7.96 -15.66 -0.58
N ILE A 6 -8.90 -14.73 -0.46
CA ILE A 6 -9.16 -13.68 -1.45
C ILE A 6 -8.47 -12.39 -0.97
N SER A 7 -7.68 -11.79 -1.85
CA SER A 7 -7.00 -10.51 -1.59
C SER A 7 -7.95 -9.32 -1.86
N PHE A 8 -7.45 -8.11 -1.67
CA PHE A 8 -8.22 -6.89 -1.92
C PHE A 8 -8.21 -6.47 -3.40
N GLU A 9 -9.09 -5.52 -3.73
CA GLU A 9 -9.07 -4.83 -5.02
C GLU A 9 -7.78 -4.03 -5.21
N PRO A 10 -7.24 -3.98 -6.44
CA PRO A 10 -6.02 -3.24 -6.72
C PRO A 10 -6.22 -1.73 -6.49
N ILE A 11 -5.19 -1.09 -5.92
CA ILE A 11 -5.17 0.37 -5.77
C ILE A 11 -4.64 0.97 -7.07
N LEU A 12 -5.52 1.61 -7.84
CA LEU A 12 -5.16 2.21 -9.13
C LEU A 12 -5.32 3.75 -9.08
N PRO A 13 -4.27 4.52 -9.41
CA PRO A 13 -4.40 5.93 -9.78
C PRO A 13 -4.85 6.06 -11.25
N GLU A 14 -5.20 7.27 -11.68
CA GLU A 14 -5.64 7.54 -13.07
C GLU A 14 -4.57 7.16 -14.11
N THR A 15 -3.31 7.45 -13.82
CA THR A 15 -2.16 7.10 -14.68
C THR A 15 -1.09 6.37 -13.87
N PRO A 16 -1.19 5.04 -13.72
CA PRO A 16 -0.19 4.28 -12.97
C PRO A 16 1.17 4.30 -13.68
N ARG A 17 2.24 4.54 -12.92
CA ARG A 17 3.62 4.56 -13.42
C ARG A 17 4.46 3.40 -12.92
N VAL A 18 4.13 2.87 -11.74
CA VAL A 18 4.83 1.79 -11.06
C VAL A 18 3.79 0.81 -10.54
N LEU A 19 4.02 -0.49 -10.79
CA LEU A 19 3.24 -1.57 -10.21
C LEU A 19 4.02 -2.20 -9.06
N ILE A 20 3.40 -2.24 -7.88
CA ILE A 20 3.93 -2.99 -6.74
C ILE A 20 3.05 -4.21 -6.53
N LEU A 21 3.61 -5.39 -6.76
CA LEU A 21 2.91 -6.66 -6.60
C LEU A 21 3.48 -7.41 -5.40
N GLY A 22 2.69 -7.51 -4.32
CA GLY A 22 2.95 -8.41 -3.21
C GLY A 22 2.55 -9.85 -3.53
N SER A 23 2.87 -10.78 -2.62
CA SER A 23 2.36 -12.15 -2.68
C SER A 23 0.93 -12.23 -2.12
N MET A 24 0.71 -12.91 -1.00
CA MET A 24 -0.57 -12.94 -0.30
C MET A 24 -0.51 -12.03 0.93
N PRO A 25 -1.55 -11.20 1.20
CA PRO A 25 -1.62 -10.45 2.44
C PRO A 25 -1.52 -11.37 3.66
N SER A 26 -0.77 -10.94 4.67
CA SER A 26 -0.73 -11.66 5.95
C SER A 26 -2.10 -11.61 6.65
N GLY A 27 -2.37 -12.51 7.59
CA GLY A 27 -3.61 -12.48 8.38
C GLY A 27 -3.92 -11.10 8.97
N VAL A 28 -2.91 -10.43 9.55
CA VAL A 28 -3.04 -9.06 10.08
C VAL A 28 -3.46 -8.04 9.01
N SER A 29 -3.00 -8.21 7.78
CA SER A 29 -3.40 -7.36 6.66
C SER A 29 -4.84 -7.63 6.25
N LEU A 30 -5.25 -8.91 6.19
CA LEU A 30 -6.62 -9.33 5.91
C LEU A 30 -7.59 -8.81 6.97
N ASP A 31 -7.28 -9.00 8.26
CA ASP A 31 -8.10 -8.55 9.38
C ASP A 31 -8.35 -7.04 9.33
N LYS A 32 -7.31 -6.27 9.01
CA LYS A 32 -7.38 -4.81 8.90
C LYS A 32 -7.97 -4.32 7.57
N HIS A 33 -8.09 -5.18 6.57
CA HIS A 33 -8.41 -4.79 5.19
C HIS A 33 -7.40 -3.78 4.62
N GLU A 34 -6.12 -3.94 4.96
CA GLU A 34 -5.04 -3.04 4.57
C GLU A 34 -3.89 -3.79 3.89
N TYR A 35 -3.50 -3.34 2.69
CA TYR A 35 -2.22 -3.76 2.11
C TYR A 35 -1.06 -3.35 3.03
N TYR A 36 -0.23 -4.33 3.37
CA TYR A 36 0.92 -4.15 4.25
C TYR A 36 0.58 -3.59 5.65
N GLY A 37 -0.66 -3.79 6.14
CA GLY A 37 -1.14 -3.28 7.44
C GLY A 37 -0.50 -3.87 8.71
N ASN A 38 0.39 -4.87 8.58
CA ASN A 38 1.17 -5.37 9.70
C ASN A 38 2.26 -4.34 10.08
N PRO A 39 2.33 -3.84 11.33
CA PRO A 39 3.31 -2.82 11.73
C PRO A 39 4.78 -3.25 11.59
N ARG A 40 5.04 -4.55 11.53
CA ARG A 40 6.37 -5.12 11.24
C ARG A 40 6.72 -5.09 9.75
N ASN A 41 5.75 -4.85 8.87
CA ASN A 41 6.00 -4.68 7.45
C ASN A 41 6.61 -3.28 7.21
N HIS A 42 7.73 -3.24 6.47
CA HIS A 42 8.47 -2.00 6.21
C HIS A 42 7.97 -1.23 4.99
N PHE A 43 7.02 -1.77 4.21
CA PHE A 43 6.56 -1.17 2.97
C PHE A 43 6.23 0.33 3.11
N TRP A 44 5.32 0.68 4.03
CA TRP A 44 4.90 2.06 4.21
C TRP A 44 6.05 2.97 4.67
N ARG A 45 6.94 2.49 5.54
CA ARG A 45 8.13 3.24 5.95
C ARG A 45 9.08 3.52 4.79
N ILE A 46 9.28 2.54 3.91
CA ILE A 46 10.13 2.69 2.72
C ILE A 46 9.48 3.71 1.76
N ILE A 47 8.22 3.53 1.41
CA ILE A 47 7.51 4.40 0.46
C ILE A 47 7.53 5.86 0.92
N TYR A 48 7.24 6.13 2.19
CA TYR A 48 7.29 7.49 2.74
C TYR A 48 8.71 8.03 2.87
N GLY A 49 9.66 7.17 3.25
CA GLY A 49 11.09 7.52 3.36
C GLY A 49 11.70 7.99 2.04
N LEU A 50 11.21 7.52 0.88
CA LEU A 50 11.62 8.02 -0.44
C LEU A 50 11.29 9.51 -0.65
N PHE A 51 10.33 10.05 0.12
CA PHE A 51 9.91 11.44 0.08
C PHE A 51 10.29 12.21 1.36
N SER A 52 11.09 11.61 2.25
CA SER A 52 11.45 12.20 3.55
C SER A 52 10.23 12.56 4.42
N GLU A 53 9.14 11.79 4.31
CA GLU A 53 7.94 11.93 5.15
C GLU A 53 7.80 10.70 6.08
N ASP A 54 6.99 10.84 7.13
CA ASP A 54 6.62 9.73 8.01
C ASP A 54 5.27 9.11 7.59
N PRO A 55 5.07 7.78 7.73
CA PRO A 55 3.80 7.15 7.36
C PRO A 55 2.61 7.73 8.13
N ASN A 56 1.56 8.12 7.39
CA ASN A 56 0.29 8.50 7.98
C ASN A 56 -0.29 7.38 8.87
N SER A 57 -1.10 7.75 9.87
CA SER A 57 -1.70 6.79 10.80
C SER A 57 -2.90 6.06 10.17
N GLN A 58 -3.75 6.77 9.44
CA GLN A 58 -4.92 6.22 8.75
C GLN A 58 -4.52 5.60 7.40
N TYR A 59 -5.23 4.54 7.00
CA TYR A 59 -4.91 3.82 5.77
C TYR A 59 -5.30 4.61 4.52
N GLU A 60 -6.43 5.31 4.56
CA GLU A 60 -6.95 6.14 3.47
C GLU A 60 -5.96 7.22 3.08
N ASP A 61 -5.30 7.82 4.07
CA ASP A 61 -4.26 8.83 3.85
C ASP A 61 -3.00 8.23 3.20
N LYS A 62 -2.66 6.97 3.53
CA LYS A 62 -1.59 6.23 2.84
C LYS A 62 -1.94 5.93 1.39
N ILE A 63 -3.21 5.61 1.10
CA ILE A 63 -3.68 5.43 -0.27
C ILE A 63 -3.65 6.74 -1.05
N ALA A 64 -4.12 7.83 -0.46
CA ALA A 64 -4.05 9.15 -1.07
C ALA A 64 -2.59 9.55 -1.37
N PHE A 65 -1.68 9.28 -0.43
CA PHE A 65 -0.25 9.58 -0.58
C PHE A 65 0.36 8.97 -1.85
N ILE A 66 0.05 7.70 -2.15
CA ILE A 66 0.60 6.98 -3.31
C ILE A 66 -0.16 7.25 -4.62
N LYS A 67 -1.40 7.74 -4.56
CA LYS A 67 -2.18 8.05 -5.77
C LYS A 67 -1.86 9.42 -6.38
N VAL A 68 -1.60 10.43 -5.55
CA VAL A 68 -1.68 11.84 -5.96
C VAL A 68 -0.38 12.40 -6.56
N ARG A 69 0.74 11.68 -6.46
CA ARG A 69 2.05 12.24 -6.86
C ARG A 69 2.46 11.79 -8.27
N VAL A 70 1.92 12.46 -9.29
CA VAL A 70 2.59 12.55 -10.60
C VAL A 70 3.78 13.48 -10.41
N GLN A 71 5.01 12.97 -10.56
CA GLN A 71 6.18 13.84 -10.67
C GLN A 71 5.91 14.84 -11.80
N LYS A 72 5.81 16.14 -11.46
CA LYS A 72 6.15 17.18 -12.43
C LYS A 72 7.64 17.00 -12.71
N GLY A 73 7.96 16.25 -13.76
CA GLY A 73 9.30 16.24 -14.32
C GLY A 73 9.68 17.67 -14.70
N GLY A 74 10.86 18.08 -14.26
CA GLY A 74 11.55 19.26 -14.77
C GLY A 74 12.04 19.06 -16.20
#